data_AF-A0A0F9CGI3-F1
#
_entry.id   AF-A0A0F9CGI3-F1
#
_cell.length_a   1.000
_cell.length_b   1.000
_cell.length_c   1.000
_cell.angle_alpha   90.00
_cell.angle_beta   90.00
_cell.angle_gamma   90.00
#
_symmetry.space_group_name_H-M   'P 1'
#
loop_
_entity.id
_entity.type
_entity.pdbx_description
1 polymer ?
#
loop_
_entity_poly.entity_id
_entity_poly.type
_entity_poly.pdbx_seq_one_letter_code
_entity_poly.pdbx_strand_id
1 'polypeptide(L)'
;MTPLFEVPVAAFYVFLMTAQPPLIDPTALAHRRTRATERGMFLQQAAAEDVQDRVGMVKKAFTAPAIVTAFPQVWATSFPEAKIIPEAEVLALEPQAHDLVIHAMGLHWANDPIGQLIQCRRALRPDGLLQAVALGGQTLNELR
;
A
#
# COMPACT_ATOMS: atom_id res chain seq x y z
N MET A 1 6.46 -52.29 16.80
CA MET A 1 7.25 -51.03 16.74
C MET A 1 6.84 -50.31 15.48
N THR A 2 5.73 -49.59 15.57
CA THR A 2 5.04 -48.92 14.45
C THR A 2 5.55 -47.48 14.40
N PRO A 3 5.96 -46.93 13.25
CA PRO A 3 6.46 -45.56 13.22
C PRO A 3 5.30 -44.59 13.42
N LEU A 4 5.52 -43.62 14.31
CA LEU A 4 4.65 -42.48 14.55
C LEU A 4 4.69 -41.56 13.33
N PHE A 5 3.56 -41.48 12.65
CA PHE A 5 3.03 -40.37 11.85
C PHE A 5 3.99 -39.16 11.67
N GLU A 6 4.72 -39.11 10.55
CA GLU A 6 5.21 -37.84 10.00
C GLU A 6 4.05 -37.16 9.27
N VAL A 7 3.46 -36.12 9.88
CA VAL A 7 2.63 -35.18 9.14
C VAL A 7 3.56 -34.11 8.55
N PRO A 8 3.61 -33.93 7.23
CA PRO A 8 4.41 -32.86 6.65
C PRO A 8 3.88 -31.51 7.15
N VAL A 9 4.77 -30.66 7.66
CA VAL A 9 4.48 -29.31 8.20
C VAL A 9 3.61 -28.47 7.24
N ALA A 10 3.72 -28.70 5.92
CA ALA A 10 2.89 -28.08 4.91
C ALA A 10 1.38 -28.37 5.09
N ALA A 11 1.00 -29.58 5.48
CA ALA A 11 -0.40 -29.96 5.70
C ALA A 11 -1.00 -29.31 6.95
N PHE A 12 -0.17 -29.04 7.97
CA PHE A 12 -0.61 -28.35 9.19
C PHE A 12 -0.88 -26.86 8.94
N TYR A 13 -0.13 -26.24 8.03
CA TYR A 13 -0.33 -24.84 7.66
C TYR A 13 -1.61 -24.63 6.82
N VAL A 14 -1.92 -25.58 5.92
CA VAL A 14 -3.12 -25.51 5.06
C VAL A 14 -4.41 -25.71 5.86
N PHE A 15 -4.40 -26.54 6.90
CA PHE A 15 -5.61 -26.87 7.68
C PHE A 15 -6.04 -25.76 8.67
N LEU A 16 -5.15 -24.84 9.04
CA LEU A 16 -5.43 -23.77 10.01
C LEU A 16 -5.86 -22.43 9.38
N MET A 17 -5.87 -22.28 8.06
CA MET A 17 -6.49 -21.12 7.41
C MET A 17 -8.00 -21.34 7.28
N THR A 18 -8.72 -21.24 8.40
CA THR A 18 -10.06 -20.67 8.32
C THR A 18 -9.89 -19.29 7.66
N ALA A 19 -10.54 -19.07 6.51
CA ALA A 19 -10.49 -17.79 5.83
C ALA A 19 -10.90 -16.71 6.84
N GLN A 20 -9.96 -15.88 7.29
CA GLN A 20 -10.25 -14.84 8.27
C GLN A 20 -11.31 -13.92 7.65
N PRO A 21 -12.41 -13.62 8.38
CA PRO A 21 -13.37 -12.64 7.93
C PRO A 21 -12.64 -11.32 7.63
N PRO A 22 -12.92 -10.67 6.48
CA PRO A 22 -12.25 -9.42 6.14
C PRO A 22 -12.58 -8.36 7.19
N LEU A 23 -11.54 -7.66 7.67
CA LEU A 23 -11.68 -6.53 8.59
C LEU A 23 -12.32 -5.31 7.90
N ILE A 24 -12.08 -5.19 6.59
CA ILE A 24 -12.54 -4.07 5.77
C ILE A 24 -13.53 -4.58 4.74
N ASP A 25 -14.71 -3.95 4.68
CA ASP A 25 -15.69 -4.14 3.61
C ASP A 25 -15.27 -3.33 2.37
N PRO A 26 -14.79 -3.99 1.29
CA PRO A 26 -14.31 -3.30 0.10
C PRO A 26 -15.43 -2.57 -0.66
N THR A 27 -16.67 -3.08 -0.60
CA THR A 27 -17.82 -2.49 -1.27
C THR A 27 -18.21 -1.19 -0.57
N ALA A 28 -18.34 -1.22 0.76
CA ALA A 28 -18.63 -0.02 1.53
C ALA A 28 -17.52 1.03 1.41
N LEU A 29 -16.25 0.59 1.38
CA LEU A 29 -15.10 1.48 1.19
C LEU A 29 -15.11 2.15 -0.21
N ALA A 30 -15.39 1.39 -1.27
CA ALA A 30 -15.52 1.94 -2.62
C ALA A 30 -16.64 2.98 -2.68
N HIS A 31 -17.82 2.69 -2.12
CA HIS A 31 -18.91 3.66 -2.03
C HIS A 31 -18.58 4.89 -1.18
N ARG A 32 -17.71 4.80 -0.17
CA ARG A 32 -17.23 5.96 0.60
C ARG A 32 -16.30 6.82 -0.24
N ARG A 33 -15.42 6.19 -1.03
CA ARG A 33 -14.47 6.88 -1.92
C ARG A 33 -15.16 7.62 -3.07
N THR A 34 -16.26 7.11 -3.62
CA THR A 34 -17.02 7.81 -4.67
C THR A 34 -17.66 9.12 -4.19
N ARG A 35 -17.83 9.30 -2.88
CA ARG A 35 -18.33 10.55 -2.29
C ARG A 35 -17.24 11.58 -2.00
N ALA A 36 -15.98 11.24 -2.25
CA ALA A 36 -14.88 12.17 -2.10
C ALA A 36 -15.08 13.37 -3.03
N THR A 37 -14.90 14.57 -2.49
CA THR A 37 -14.91 15.82 -3.26
C THR A 37 -13.51 16.39 -3.29
N GLU A 38 -13.21 17.25 -4.26
CA GLU A 38 -11.92 17.94 -4.37
C GLU A 38 -11.56 18.67 -3.06
N ARG A 39 -12.52 19.36 -2.44
CA ARG A 39 -12.34 20.03 -1.14
C ARG A 39 -11.94 19.08 0.00
N GLY A 40 -12.34 17.82 -0.07
CA GLY A 40 -12.01 16.80 0.93
C GLY A 40 -10.63 16.17 0.76
N MET A 41 -9.86 16.53 -0.27
CA MET A 41 -8.58 15.89 -0.60
C MET A 41 -7.36 16.51 0.08
N PHE A 42 -7.53 17.50 0.96
CA PHE A 42 -6.40 18.24 1.56
C PHE A 42 -5.38 17.32 2.27
N LEU A 43 -5.82 16.23 2.92
CA LEU A 43 -4.89 15.28 3.55
C LEU A 43 -4.06 14.50 2.51
N GLN A 44 -4.66 14.14 1.37
CA GLN A 44 -3.94 13.49 0.28
C GLN A 44 -2.97 14.46 -0.39
N GLN A 45 -3.35 15.73 -0.53
CA GLN A 45 -2.50 16.78 -1.09
C GLN A 45 -1.30 17.04 -0.18
N ALA A 46 -1.52 17.27 1.10
CA ALA A 46 -0.45 17.46 2.08
C ALA A 46 0.49 16.24 2.13
N ALA A 47 -0.06 15.02 2.08
CA ALA A 47 0.75 13.80 2.01
C ALA A 47 1.59 13.72 0.73
N ALA A 48 1.04 14.08 -0.42
CA ALA A 48 1.75 14.05 -1.69
C ALA A 48 2.89 15.08 -1.74
N GLU A 49 2.64 16.29 -1.24
CA GLU A 49 3.64 17.37 -1.09
C GLU A 49 4.78 16.94 -0.17
N ASP A 50 4.46 16.47 1.05
CA ASP A 50 5.47 15.98 2.00
C ASP A 50 6.31 14.82 1.42
N VAL A 51 5.67 13.93 0.65
CA VAL A 51 6.38 12.82 -0.01
C VAL A 51 7.30 13.33 -1.09
N GLN A 52 6.82 14.25 -1.94
CA GLN A 52 7.60 14.84 -3.01
C GLN A 52 8.85 15.55 -2.46
N ASP A 53 8.70 16.34 -1.40
CA ASP A 53 9.80 17.03 -0.74
C ASP A 53 10.85 16.04 -0.21
N ARG A 54 10.41 14.99 0.51
CA ARG A 54 11.31 13.97 1.06
C ARG A 54 12.03 13.18 -0.02
N VAL A 55 11.32 12.81 -1.08
CA VAL A 55 11.90 12.12 -2.24
C VAL A 55 12.90 13.02 -2.95
N GLY A 56 12.61 14.31 -3.09
CA GLY A 56 13.51 15.31 -3.69
C GLY A 56 14.81 15.55 -2.91
N MET A 57 14.82 15.29 -1.60
CA MET A 57 16.05 15.35 -0.79
C MET A 57 16.99 14.16 -1.02
N VAL A 58 16.53 13.10 -1.67
CA VAL A 58 17.35 11.94 -2.00
C VAL A 58 18.21 12.24 -3.21
N LYS A 59 19.54 12.07 -3.09
CA LYS A 59 20.51 12.38 -4.16
C LYS A 59 20.40 11.51 -5.43
N LYS A 60 19.56 10.47 -5.40
CA LYS A 60 19.36 9.52 -6.49
C LYS A 60 18.09 9.91 -7.28
N ALA A 61 18.18 9.87 -8.60
CA ALA A 61 17.01 9.99 -9.45
C ALA A 61 16.21 8.67 -9.45
N PHE A 62 14.88 8.78 -9.36
CA PHE A 62 13.96 7.66 -9.51
C PHE A 62 13.40 7.69 -10.94
N THR A 63 13.47 6.56 -11.63
CA THR A 63 13.17 6.40 -13.06
C THR A 63 12.01 5.46 -13.33
N ALA A 64 11.60 4.67 -12.34
CA ALA A 64 10.47 3.77 -12.42
C ALA A 64 9.61 3.85 -11.15
N PRO A 65 9.07 5.03 -10.79
CA PRO A 65 8.23 5.16 -9.62
C PRO A 65 6.90 4.42 -9.79
N ALA A 66 6.41 3.81 -8.72
CA ALA A 66 5.06 3.27 -8.62
C ALA A 66 4.34 3.83 -7.39
N ILE A 67 3.03 4.04 -7.53
CA ILE A 67 2.18 4.57 -6.45
C ILE A 67 0.96 3.67 -6.29
N VAL A 68 0.74 3.19 -5.08
CA VAL A 68 -0.46 2.48 -4.66
C VAL A 68 -1.38 3.49 -3.98
N THR A 69 -2.50 3.85 -4.60
CA THR A 69 -3.42 4.87 -4.07
C THR A 69 -4.87 4.64 -4.49
N ALA A 70 -5.78 5.07 -3.63
CA ALA A 70 -7.20 5.19 -3.94
C ALA A 70 -7.57 6.47 -4.71
N PHE A 71 -6.68 7.47 -4.74
CA PHE A 71 -6.96 8.81 -5.29
C PHE A 71 -5.89 9.23 -6.31
N PRO A 72 -5.84 8.56 -7.48
CA PRO A 72 -4.79 8.79 -8.49
C PRO A 72 -4.68 10.24 -8.95
N GLN A 73 -5.81 10.97 -8.98
CA GLN A 73 -5.88 12.37 -9.41
C GLN A 73 -5.03 13.32 -8.56
N VAL A 74 -4.81 13.01 -7.27
CA VAL A 74 -3.97 13.84 -6.40
C VAL A 74 -2.50 13.54 -6.66
N TRP A 75 -2.15 12.26 -6.71
CA TRP A 75 -0.77 11.79 -6.76
C TRP A 75 -0.12 11.94 -8.15
N ALA A 76 -0.90 11.87 -9.23
CA ALA A 76 -0.42 12.06 -10.59
C ALA A 76 0.19 13.47 -10.82
N THR A 77 -0.27 14.47 -10.06
CA THR A 77 0.25 15.84 -10.17
C THR A 77 1.68 15.94 -9.63
N SER A 78 1.97 15.30 -8.49
CA SER A 78 3.29 15.31 -7.86
C SER A 78 4.28 14.33 -8.49
N PHE A 79 3.79 13.24 -9.11
CA PHE A 79 4.60 12.18 -9.71
C PHE A 79 4.05 11.79 -11.11
N PRO A 80 4.24 12.63 -12.12
CA PRO A 80 3.62 12.44 -13.44
C PRO A 80 4.10 11.20 -14.20
N GLU A 81 5.30 10.71 -13.90
CA GLU A 81 5.89 9.52 -14.55
C GLU A 81 5.60 8.22 -13.79
N ALA A 82 4.87 8.26 -12.68
CA ALA A 82 4.64 7.09 -11.87
C ALA A 82 3.62 6.11 -12.47
N LYS A 83 3.90 4.82 -12.35
CA LYS A 83 2.90 3.76 -12.51
C LYS A 83 1.94 3.82 -11.32
N ILE A 84 0.76 4.42 -11.51
CA ILE A 84 -0.27 4.52 -10.47
C ILE A 84 -1.22 3.32 -10.58
N ILE A 85 -1.37 2.59 -9.48
CA ILE A 85 -2.26 1.44 -9.38
C ILE A 85 -3.23 1.60 -8.21
N PRO A 86 -4.45 1.02 -8.31
CA PRO A 86 -5.36 0.97 -7.19
C PRO A 86 -4.82 0.05 -6.09
N GLU A 87 -5.31 0.27 -4.87
CA GLU A 87 -5.18 -0.71 -3.80
C GLU A 87 -5.98 -1.98 -4.13
N ALA A 88 -5.38 -3.13 -3.90
CA ALA A 88 -5.99 -4.45 -4.06
C ALA A 88 -5.25 -5.45 -3.17
N GLU A 89 -5.86 -6.60 -2.85
CA GLU A 89 -5.20 -7.64 -2.05
C GLU A 89 -3.86 -8.09 -2.66
N VAL A 90 -3.85 -8.26 -3.99
CA VAL A 90 -2.64 -8.46 -4.79
C VAL A 90 -2.39 -7.20 -5.62
N LEU A 91 -1.28 -6.53 -5.35
CA LEU A 91 -0.86 -5.34 -6.05
C LEU A 91 -0.36 -5.69 -7.45
N ALA A 92 -0.79 -4.92 -8.46
CA ALA A 92 -0.35 -5.04 -9.84
C ALA A 92 1.06 -4.44 -10.06
N LEU A 93 2.02 -4.86 -9.21
CA LEU A 93 3.43 -4.47 -9.26
C LEU A 93 4.28 -5.67 -9.67
N GLU A 94 5.07 -5.49 -10.71
CA GLU A 94 6.02 -6.50 -11.16
C GLU A 94 7.22 -6.57 -10.20
N PRO A 95 7.69 -7.77 -9.82
CA PRO A 95 8.87 -7.92 -8.98
C PRO A 95 10.10 -7.25 -9.60
N GLN A 96 10.88 -6.55 -8.78
CA GLN A 96 12.12 -5.86 -9.17
C GLN A 96 11.97 -4.89 -10.37
N ALA A 97 10.78 -4.34 -10.60
CA ALA A 97 10.54 -3.41 -11.70
C ALA A 97 10.72 -1.94 -11.32
N HIS A 98 10.70 -1.60 -10.02
CA HIS A 98 10.61 -0.23 -9.53
C HIS A 98 11.82 0.21 -8.71
N ASP A 99 12.19 1.48 -8.76
CA ASP A 99 13.21 2.07 -7.90
C ASP A 99 12.63 2.98 -6.81
N LEU A 100 11.36 3.36 -6.92
CA LEU A 100 10.55 4.00 -5.89
C LEU A 100 9.16 3.36 -5.86
N VAL A 101 8.69 2.99 -4.67
CA VAL A 101 7.30 2.59 -4.43
C VAL A 101 6.74 3.47 -3.33
N ILE A 102 5.62 4.15 -3.60
CA ILE A 102 4.88 4.94 -2.62
C ILE A 102 3.59 4.21 -2.31
N HIS A 103 3.36 3.89 -1.03
CA HIS A 103 2.06 3.43 -0.56
C HIS A 103 1.31 4.61 0.07
N ALA A 104 0.37 5.17 -0.68
CA ALA A 104 -0.23 6.47 -0.40
C ALA A 104 -1.51 6.36 0.45
N MET A 105 -1.35 6.40 1.77
CA MET A 105 -2.45 6.49 2.76
C MET A 105 -3.46 5.32 2.76
N GLY A 106 -3.18 4.24 2.01
CA GLY A 106 -4.08 3.09 1.88
C GLY A 106 -3.95 2.00 2.93
N LEU A 107 -2.83 1.91 3.66
CA LEU A 107 -2.57 0.77 4.57
C LEU A 107 -3.59 0.63 5.71
N HIS A 108 -4.21 1.74 6.14
CA HIS A 108 -5.30 1.74 7.13
C HIS A 108 -6.56 1.00 6.67
N TRP A 109 -6.69 0.77 5.36
CA TRP A 109 -7.82 0.13 4.70
C TRP A 109 -7.48 -1.23 4.10
N ALA A 110 -6.27 -1.75 4.35
CA ALA A 110 -5.86 -3.07 3.89
C ALA A 110 -6.28 -4.15 4.89
N ASN A 111 -6.80 -5.28 4.37
CA ASN A 111 -7.03 -6.48 5.19
C ASN A 111 -5.71 -7.14 5.63
N ASP A 112 -4.64 -6.97 4.86
CA ASP A 112 -3.27 -7.41 5.19
C ASP A 112 -2.24 -6.30 4.87
N PRO A 113 -2.05 -5.32 5.78
CA PRO A 113 -1.07 -4.25 5.59
C PRO A 113 0.37 -4.77 5.47
N ILE A 114 0.70 -5.87 6.14
CA ILE A 114 2.05 -6.44 6.09
C ILE A 114 2.29 -7.11 4.73
N GLY A 115 1.32 -7.86 4.21
CA GLY A 115 1.36 -8.40 2.85
C GLY A 115 1.50 -7.33 1.78
N GLN A 116 0.81 -6.19 1.93
CA GLN A 116 1.00 -5.03 1.04
C GLN A 116 2.44 -4.51 1.07
N LEU A 117 3.03 -4.32 2.26
CA LEU A 117 4.43 -3.88 2.41
C LEU A 117 5.42 -4.90 1.82
N ILE A 118 5.18 -6.19 1.98
CA ILE A 118 5.99 -7.26 1.38
C ILE A 118 5.92 -7.20 -0.14
N GLN A 119 4.73 -7.02 -0.72
CA GLN A 119 4.55 -6.88 -2.17
C GLN A 119 5.27 -5.65 -2.70
N CYS A 120 5.15 -4.50 -2.02
CA CYS A 120 5.90 -3.28 -2.34
C CYS A 120 7.42 -3.54 -2.29
N ARG A 121 7.91 -4.23 -1.25
CA ARG A 121 9.32 -4.57 -1.12
C ARG A 121 9.84 -5.51 -2.21
N ARG A 122 9.00 -6.43 -2.69
CA ARG A 122 9.33 -7.36 -3.80
C ARG A 122 9.35 -6.65 -5.15
N ALA A 123 8.53 -5.62 -5.32
CA ALA A 123 8.49 -4.80 -6.52
C ALA A 123 9.75 -3.93 -6.69
N LEU A 124 10.46 -3.63 -5.61
CA LEU A 124 11.68 -2.83 -5.63
C LEU A 124 12.89 -3.59 -6.17
N ARG A 125 13.64 -2.93 -7.06
CA ARG A 125 15.02 -3.24 -7.43
C ARG A 125 15.95 -3.11 -6.21
N PRO A 126 17.17 -3.68 -6.26
CA PRO A 126 18.23 -3.32 -5.31
C PRO A 126 18.38 -1.79 -5.19
N ASP A 127 18.60 -1.31 -3.96
CA ASP A 127 18.67 0.12 -3.61
C ASP A 127 17.41 0.94 -3.95
N GLY A 128 16.26 0.28 -4.13
CA GLY A 128 14.97 0.94 -4.26
C GLY A 128 14.45 1.50 -2.93
N LEU A 129 13.63 2.55 -3.01
CA LEU A 129 13.02 3.19 -1.85
C LEU A 129 11.54 2.80 -1.72
N LEU A 130 11.11 2.38 -0.53
CA LEU A 130 9.69 2.30 -0.17
C LEU A 130 9.34 3.48 0.73
N GLN A 131 8.31 4.23 0.37
CA GLN A 131 7.75 5.29 1.20
C GLN A 131 6.26 5.03 1.45
N ALA A 132 5.92 4.57 2.65
CA ALA A 132 4.54 4.38 3.08
C ALA A 132 4.08 5.57 3.91
N VAL A 133 2.92 6.13 3.57
CA VAL A 133 2.34 7.27 4.27
C VAL A 133 1.09 6.83 5.01
N ALA A 134 0.98 7.25 6.26
CA ALA A 134 -0.10 6.87 7.16
C ALA A 134 -0.45 8.02 8.10
N LEU A 135 -1.74 8.15 8.44
CA LEU A 135 -2.19 8.99 9.54
C LEU A 135 -1.78 8.40 10.89
N GLY A 136 -1.30 9.25 11.80
CA GLY A 136 -1.04 8.87 13.19
C GLY A 136 -2.31 8.93 14.04
N GLY A 137 -2.28 8.29 15.20
CA GLY A 137 -3.46 8.08 16.04
C GLY A 137 -4.17 9.38 16.51
N GLN A 138 -3.43 10.47 16.71
CA GLN A 138 -3.98 11.76 17.14
C GLN A 138 -4.04 12.81 16.02
N THR A 139 -3.60 12.48 14.79
CA THR A 139 -3.45 13.43 13.68
C THR A 139 -4.77 14.08 13.26
N LEU A 140 -5.91 13.42 13.46
CA LEU A 140 -7.24 13.91 13.05
C LEU A 140 -8.14 14.36 14.21
N ASN A 141 -7.60 14.57 15.42
CA ASN A 141 -8.42 14.88 16.58
C ASN A 141 -9.23 16.18 16.43
N GLU A 142 -8.65 17.18 15.76
CA GLU A 142 -9.25 18.50 15.54
C GLU A 142 -10.23 18.55 14.36
N LEU A 143 -10.33 17.47 13.57
CA LEU A 143 -11.17 17.38 12.36
C LEU A 143 -12.50 16.65 12.60
N ARG A 144 -12.88 16.49 13.87
CA ARG A 144 -14.13 15.85 14.30
C ARG A 144 -15.29 16.83 14.38
#